data_AF-A0A017T3S1-F1
#
_entry.id   AF-A0A017T3S1-F1
#
_cell.length_a   1.000
_cell.length_b   1.000
_cell.length_c   1.000
_cell.angle_alpha   90.00
_cell.angle_beta   90.00
_cell.angle_gamma   90.00
#
_symmetry.space_group_name_H-M   'P 1'
#
loop_
_entity.id
_entity.type
_entity.pdbx_description
1 polymer ?
#
loop_
_entity_poly.entity_id
_entity_poly.type
_entity_poly.pdbx_seq_one_letter_code
_entity_poly.pdbx_strand_id
1 'polypeptide(L)'
;MIARVIIATGAGAPAHLARELSGMLARVLPGVPILPEEREGGLPRGHAQEGRLHGAFVQDDALPSSSLSTAAWQRRDADLPTFDAGIDAAAERGAFALRVEVEGDGDAASASAEILTRYQRFARRTNAASATRLFARTLEKHRALYDLHKPLVKADFDHAIDAWQWLLRLEPEASAAVQLAALFHDIERLDTEADVRIEHQAASYQAFKDAHAATGARLARALLHHLGWDAATSDRVAALIAHHERPDDDPALALLNDADALSFFSLNSWGFLNYYGLEHTERKVAYTLRRMTPAARRRLHPVRYHPVVERLLREALAEALTRDTLTRELPTPDKTEPPARSTPTEEHV
;
A
#
# COMPACT_ATOMS: atom_id res chain seq x y z
N MET A 1 -1.35 -0.62 16.79
CA MET A 1 -0.15 -1.08 16.03
C MET A 1 -0.10 -2.59 16.10
N ILE A 2 0.17 -3.29 14.98
CA ILE A 2 0.46 -4.73 15.01
C ILE A 2 1.85 -4.89 15.62
N ALA A 3 1.90 -5.40 16.84
CA ALA A 3 3.16 -5.70 17.52
C ALA A 3 3.71 -7.07 17.14
N ARG A 4 2.84 -8.00 16.72
CA ARG A 4 3.21 -9.32 16.21
C ARG A 4 2.10 -9.92 15.35
N VAL A 5 2.47 -10.82 14.46
CA VAL A 5 1.53 -11.67 13.71
C VAL A 5 1.61 -13.10 14.24
N ILE A 6 0.46 -13.69 14.54
CA ILE A 6 0.35 -15.07 15.00
C ILE A 6 -0.35 -15.87 13.91
N ILE A 7 0.29 -16.93 13.42
CA ILE A 7 -0.34 -17.87 12.48
C ILE A 7 -0.79 -19.07 13.29
N ALA A 8 -2.11 -19.18 13.48
CA ALA A 8 -2.72 -20.24 14.26
C ALA A 8 -3.33 -21.27 13.33
N THR A 9 -2.77 -22.47 13.29
CA THR A 9 -3.32 -23.57 12.48
C THR A 9 -4.23 -24.45 13.34
N GLY A 10 -5.38 -24.86 12.78
CA GLY A 10 -6.30 -25.77 13.47
C GLY A 10 -5.66 -27.11 13.88
N ALA A 11 -6.27 -27.79 14.86
CA ALA A 11 -5.82 -29.11 15.29
C ALA A 11 -5.85 -30.10 14.11
N GLY A 12 -4.69 -30.69 13.78
CA GLY A 12 -4.55 -31.60 12.64
C GLY A 12 -3.93 -30.99 11.38
N ALA A 13 -3.67 -29.68 11.35
CA ALA A 13 -2.91 -29.08 10.26
C ALA A 13 -1.44 -29.56 10.28
N PRO A 14 -0.82 -29.83 9.11
CA PRO A 14 0.57 -30.27 9.07
C PRO A 14 1.52 -29.19 9.62
N ALA A 15 2.44 -29.55 10.53
CA ALA A 15 3.42 -28.62 11.11
C ALA A 15 4.35 -27.94 10.06
N HIS A 16 4.44 -28.48 8.85
CA HIS A 16 5.17 -27.82 7.76
C HIS A 16 4.43 -26.60 7.19
N LEU A 17 3.08 -26.61 7.23
CA LEU A 17 2.25 -25.53 6.71
C LEU A 17 2.49 -24.22 7.47
N ALA A 18 2.54 -24.26 8.80
CA ALA A 18 2.80 -23.07 9.62
C ALA A 18 4.18 -22.45 9.31
N ARG A 19 5.20 -23.29 9.07
CA ARG A 19 6.55 -22.83 8.71
C ARG A 19 6.63 -22.27 7.30
N GLU A 20 5.98 -22.91 6.34
CA GLU A 20 5.91 -22.44 4.96
C GLU A 20 5.19 -21.09 4.88
N LEU A 21 4.04 -20.98 5.55
CA LEU A 21 3.30 -19.73 5.68
C LEU A 21 4.17 -18.66 6.34
N SER A 22 4.87 -18.98 7.44
CA SER A 22 5.77 -18.02 8.08
C SER A 22 6.85 -17.48 7.14
N GLY A 23 7.48 -18.34 6.34
CA GLY A 23 8.50 -17.93 5.36
C GLY A 23 7.94 -17.08 4.22
N MET A 24 6.73 -17.40 3.74
CA MET A 24 6.05 -16.60 2.73
C MET A 24 5.61 -15.24 3.27
N LEU A 25 5.03 -15.21 4.47
CA LEU A 25 4.49 -14.02 5.10
C LEU A 25 5.58 -13.07 5.60
N ALA A 26 6.78 -13.57 5.90
CA ALA A 26 7.95 -12.72 6.18
C ALA A 26 8.31 -11.81 5.00
N ARG A 27 7.97 -12.20 3.76
CA ARG A 27 8.10 -11.33 2.57
C ARG A 27 6.99 -10.28 2.46
N VAL A 28 5.85 -10.52 3.12
CA VAL A 28 4.72 -9.60 3.16
C VAL A 28 4.93 -8.54 4.24
N LEU A 29 5.42 -8.95 5.41
CA LEU A 29 5.71 -8.09 6.57
C LEU A 29 7.14 -8.29 7.09
N PRO A 30 8.19 -7.86 6.36
CA PRO A 30 9.55 -7.93 6.87
C PRO A 30 9.67 -7.11 8.17
N GLY A 31 10.37 -7.66 9.16
CA GLY A 31 10.62 -7.01 10.45
C GLY A 31 9.50 -7.14 11.50
N VAL A 32 8.33 -7.69 11.14
CA VAL A 32 7.30 -8.03 12.13
C VAL A 32 7.52 -9.48 12.59
N PRO A 33 7.60 -9.76 13.91
CA PRO A 33 7.67 -11.13 14.40
C PRO A 33 6.45 -11.94 13.93
N ILE A 34 6.69 -13.04 13.20
CA ILE A 34 5.68 -14.02 12.80
C ILE A 34 5.91 -15.27 13.65
N LEU A 35 4.94 -15.59 14.51
CA LEU A 35 5.02 -16.72 15.43
C LEU A 35 4.04 -17.80 14.97
N PRO A 36 4.49 -19.03 14.68
CA PRO A 36 3.59 -20.16 14.55
C PRO A 36 3.04 -20.53 15.93
N GLU A 37 1.73 -20.76 16.01
CA GLU A 37 1.10 -21.28 17.23
C GLU A 37 0.40 -22.60 16.90
N GLU A 38 0.94 -23.70 17.44
CA GLU A 38 0.29 -25.00 17.39
C GLU A 38 -0.73 -25.07 18.53
N ARG A 39 -2.02 -25.26 18.22
CA ARG A 39 -2.98 -25.64 19.25
C ARG A 39 -2.61 -27.05 19.71
N GLU A 40 -2.01 -27.16 20.90
CA GLU A 40 -1.87 -28.45 21.57
C GLU A 40 -3.27 -29.08 21.69
N GLY A 41 -3.53 -30.11 20.88
CA GLY A 41 -4.73 -30.91 20.99
C GLY A 41 -4.77 -31.48 22.40
N GLY A 42 -5.82 -31.17 23.16
CA GLY A 42 -6.01 -31.65 24.51
C GLY A 42 -6.02 -33.18 24.56
N LEU A 43 -4.86 -33.78 24.80
CA LEU A 43 -4.73 -35.14 25.29
C LEU A 43 -4.99 -35.11 26.81
N PRO A 44 -5.72 -36.07 27.39
CA PRO A 44 -5.98 -36.11 28.81
C PRO A 44 -4.65 -36.25 29.56
N ARG A 45 -4.42 -35.38 30.55
CA ARG A 45 -3.23 -35.39 31.42
C ARG A 45 -3.10 -36.74 32.14
N GLY A 46 -2.28 -37.62 31.58
CA GLY A 46 -1.69 -38.78 32.25
C GLY A 46 -0.30 -38.42 32.78
N HIS A 47 0.01 -38.90 33.98
CA HIS A 47 1.13 -38.54 34.83
C HIS A 47 2.57 -38.79 34.28
N ALA A 48 3.50 -37.98 34.82
CA ALA A 48 4.96 -38.16 34.98
C ALA A 48 5.84 -37.91 33.72
N GLN A 49 7.07 -37.35 33.76
CA GLN A 49 7.97 -36.95 34.84
C GLN A 49 9.04 -35.97 34.29
N GLU A 50 9.45 -35.02 35.14
CA GLU A 50 10.73 -34.29 35.25
C GLU A 50 11.70 -34.15 34.05
N GLY A 51 11.89 -32.89 33.63
CA GLY A 51 13.06 -32.43 32.88
C GLY A 51 13.15 -30.90 32.90
N ARG A 52 13.82 -30.32 33.90
CA ARG A 52 14.04 -28.86 34.02
C ARG A 52 14.94 -28.36 32.89
N LEU A 53 14.37 -27.60 31.97
CA LEU A 53 15.07 -26.52 31.27
C LEU A 53 14.38 -25.22 31.67
N HIS A 54 14.99 -24.49 32.60
CA HIS A 54 14.63 -23.10 32.87
C HIS A 54 15.13 -22.23 31.71
N GLY A 55 14.40 -22.23 30.60
CA GLY A 55 14.30 -21.07 29.74
C GLY A 55 13.26 -20.15 30.38
N ALA A 56 13.69 -18.99 30.85
CA ALA A 56 12.78 -17.95 31.30
C ALA A 56 11.94 -17.48 30.10
N PHE A 57 10.84 -18.18 29.81
CA PHE A 57 9.72 -17.56 29.14
C PHE A 57 9.19 -16.52 30.12
N VAL A 58 9.60 -15.27 29.91
CA VAL A 58 8.88 -14.12 30.43
C VAL A 58 7.41 -14.39 30.10
N GLN A 59 6.55 -14.42 31.12
CA GLN A 59 5.11 -14.33 30.92
C GLN A 59 4.88 -13.02 30.17
N ASP A 60 4.84 -13.14 28.86
CA ASP A 60 4.57 -12.07 27.91
C ASP A 60 3.13 -11.66 28.22
N ASP A 61 2.92 -10.51 28.87
CA ASP A 61 1.59 -9.96 29.11
C ASP A 61 0.84 -10.03 27.78
N ALA A 62 -0.16 -10.92 27.71
CA ALA A 62 -0.72 -11.34 26.44
C ALA A 62 -1.34 -10.13 25.76
N LEU A 63 -0.63 -9.56 24.77
CA LEU A 63 -1.14 -8.46 23.96
C LEU A 63 -2.55 -8.80 23.50
N PRO A 64 -3.50 -7.85 23.55
CA PRO A 64 -4.84 -8.10 23.04
C PRO A 64 -4.72 -8.58 21.59
N SER A 65 -5.44 -9.63 21.23
CA SER A 65 -5.40 -10.20 19.89
C SER A 65 -6.69 -9.92 19.13
N SER A 66 -6.56 -9.64 17.84
CA SER A 66 -7.68 -9.66 16.89
C SER A 66 -7.49 -10.80 15.92
N SER A 67 -8.48 -11.67 15.81
CA SER A 67 -8.45 -12.84 14.94
C SER A 67 -9.17 -12.60 13.62
N LEU A 68 -8.62 -13.17 12.54
CA LEU A 68 -9.28 -13.30 11.24
C LEU A 68 -9.11 -14.74 10.74
N SER A 69 -10.22 -15.40 10.40
CA SER A 69 -10.22 -16.72 9.76
C SER A 69 -9.97 -16.60 8.27
N THR A 70 -9.03 -17.41 7.74
CA THR A 70 -8.77 -17.50 6.29
C THR A 70 -10.01 -18.00 5.54
N ALA A 71 -10.76 -18.93 6.14
CA ALA A 71 -11.99 -19.46 5.56
C ALA A 71 -13.07 -18.36 5.49
N ALA A 72 -13.27 -17.61 6.58
CA ALA A 72 -14.22 -16.49 6.60
C ALA A 72 -13.84 -15.40 5.59
N TRP A 73 -12.54 -15.08 5.48
CA TRP A 73 -12.00 -14.11 4.53
C TRP A 73 -12.26 -14.47 3.06
N GLN A 74 -12.11 -15.75 2.73
CA GLN A 74 -12.23 -16.23 1.35
C GLN A 74 -13.67 -16.30 0.85
N ARG A 75 -14.66 -16.25 1.75
CA ARG A 75 -16.07 -16.30 1.38
C ARG A 75 -16.41 -15.20 0.36
N ARG A 76 -17.30 -15.54 -0.58
CA ARG A 76 -17.78 -14.57 -1.58
C ARG A 76 -18.57 -13.41 -0.96
N ASP A 77 -19.23 -13.68 0.16
CA ASP A 77 -20.01 -12.74 0.95
C ASP A 77 -19.25 -12.21 2.18
N ALA A 78 -17.91 -12.29 2.17
CA ALA A 78 -17.10 -11.76 3.25
C ALA A 78 -17.34 -10.25 3.45
N ASP A 79 -17.73 -9.87 4.66
CA ASP A 79 -17.95 -8.49 5.07
C ASP A 79 -16.63 -7.85 5.51
N LEU A 80 -15.81 -7.45 4.53
CA LEU A 80 -14.53 -6.79 4.83
C LEU A 80 -14.69 -5.50 5.64
N PRO A 81 -15.73 -4.64 5.43
CA PRO A 81 -15.98 -3.51 6.31
C PRO A 81 -16.08 -3.88 7.80
N THR A 82 -16.76 -4.98 8.12
CA THR A 82 -16.82 -5.49 9.50
C THR A 82 -15.45 -5.95 10.00
N PHE A 83 -14.64 -6.61 9.15
CA PHE A 83 -13.26 -6.97 9.51
C PHE A 83 -12.39 -5.73 9.75
N ASP A 84 -12.48 -4.72 8.88
CA ASP A 84 -11.74 -3.46 9.00
C ASP A 84 -12.08 -2.76 10.31
N ALA A 85 -13.37 -2.62 10.63
CA ALA A 85 -13.82 -2.01 11.87
C ALA A 85 -13.29 -2.74 13.11
N GLY A 86 -13.24 -4.07 13.08
CA GLY A 86 -12.69 -4.89 14.16
C GLY A 86 -11.18 -4.67 14.36
N ILE A 87 -10.41 -4.62 13.27
CA ILE A 87 -8.96 -4.36 13.33
C ILE A 87 -8.68 -2.89 13.74
N ASP A 88 -9.43 -1.93 13.20
CA ASP A 88 -9.31 -0.52 13.55
C ASP A 88 -9.57 -0.30 15.05
N ALA A 89 -10.66 -0.87 15.58
CA ALA A 89 -10.98 -0.78 17.01
C ALA A 89 -9.87 -1.38 17.90
N ALA A 90 -9.20 -2.44 17.43
CA ALA A 90 -8.06 -3.00 18.15
C ALA A 90 -6.83 -2.10 18.10
N ALA A 91 -6.57 -1.46 16.95
CA ALA A 91 -5.49 -0.51 16.79
C ALA A 91 -5.69 0.75 17.66
N GLU A 92 -6.93 1.21 17.84
CA GLU A 92 -7.29 2.33 18.73
C GLU A 92 -7.01 2.04 20.20
N ARG A 93 -7.14 0.77 20.63
CA ARG A 93 -6.79 0.34 21.99
C ARG A 93 -5.29 0.21 22.24
N GLY A 94 -4.46 0.30 21.19
CA GLY A 94 -3.01 0.33 21.29
C GLY A 94 -2.30 -0.75 20.48
N ALA A 95 -1.24 -1.32 21.06
CA ALA A 95 -0.51 -2.43 20.46
C ALA A 95 -1.34 -3.72 20.55
N PHE A 96 -1.44 -4.47 19.46
CA PHE A 96 -2.22 -5.71 19.38
C PHE A 96 -1.48 -6.79 18.57
N ALA A 97 -1.87 -8.04 18.78
CA ALA A 97 -1.44 -9.15 17.94
C ALA A 97 -2.50 -9.41 16.86
N LEU A 98 -2.10 -9.45 15.59
CA LEU A 98 -2.97 -9.92 14.51
C LEU A 98 -2.86 -11.44 14.43
N ARG A 99 -3.93 -12.14 14.74
CA ARG A 99 -4.01 -13.60 14.63
C ARG A 99 -4.69 -13.97 13.32
N VAL A 100 -4.00 -14.73 12.47
CA VAL A 100 -4.58 -15.32 11.26
C VAL A 100 -4.86 -16.79 11.56
N GLU A 101 -6.14 -17.14 11.59
CA GLU A 101 -6.63 -18.48 11.87
C GLU A 101 -6.76 -19.24 10.56
N VAL A 102 -5.88 -20.22 10.37
CA VAL A 102 -5.81 -21.05 9.16
C VAL A 102 -6.77 -22.23 9.34
N GLU A 103 -7.86 -22.19 8.59
CA GLU A 103 -8.97 -23.16 8.65
C GLU A 103 -9.30 -23.72 7.26
N GLY A 104 -9.58 -25.02 7.19
CA GLY A 104 -10.04 -25.72 5.99
C GLY A 104 -8.96 -26.00 4.94
N ASP A 105 -9.40 -26.55 3.80
CA ASP A 105 -8.53 -26.97 2.69
C ASP A 105 -8.34 -25.86 1.63
N GLY A 106 -8.78 -24.63 1.94
CA GLY A 106 -8.64 -23.48 1.04
C GLY A 106 -7.19 -23.03 0.88
N ASP A 107 -6.94 -22.10 -0.05
CA ASP A 107 -5.62 -21.48 -0.23
C ASP A 107 -5.31 -20.52 0.93
N ALA A 108 -4.97 -21.08 2.08
CA ALA A 108 -4.64 -20.35 3.31
C ALA A 108 -3.45 -19.40 3.10
N ALA A 109 -2.55 -19.74 2.17
CA ALA A 109 -1.40 -18.94 1.83
C ALA A 109 -1.81 -17.62 1.16
N SER A 110 -2.63 -17.69 0.11
CA SER A 110 -3.17 -16.48 -0.54
C SER A 110 -4.00 -15.65 0.43
N ALA A 111 -4.92 -16.27 1.17
CA ALA A 111 -5.76 -15.56 2.14
C ALA A 111 -4.93 -14.83 3.21
N SER A 112 -3.91 -15.50 3.74
CA SER A 112 -3.00 -14.86 4.72
C SER A 112 -2.24 -13.70 4.10
N ALA A 113 -1.74 -13.84 2.87
CA ALA A 113 -1.05 -12.76 2.17
C ALA A 113 -1.97 -11.54 1.89
N GLU A 114 -3.23 -11.80 1.54
CA GLU A 114 -4.27 -10.78 1.35
C GLU A 114 -4.57 -10.04 2.66
N ILE A 115 -4.81 -10.77 3.76
CA ILE A 115 -5.05 -10.21 5.08
C ILE A 115 -3.87 -9.33 5.52
N LEU A 116 -2.65 -9.86 5.47
CA LEU A 116 -1.47 -9.12 5.90
C LEU A 116 -1.19 -7.90 5.01
N THR A 117 -1.51 -7.98 3.71
CA THR A 117 -1.40 -6.84 2.81
C THR A 117 -2.43 -5.76 3.14
N ARG A 118 -3.70 -6.12 3.41
CA ARG A 118 -4.75 -5.15 3.78
C ARG A 118 -4.45 -4.39 5.09
N TYR A 119 -3.81 -5.06 6.05
CA TYR A 119 -3.57 -4.51 7.39
C TYR A 119 -2.12 -4.08 7.65
N GLN A 120 -1.27 -4.03 6.61
CA GLN A 120 0.15 -3.65 6.77
C GLN A 120 0.35 -2.23 7.33
N ARG A 121 -0.62 -1.31 7.16
CA ARG A 121 -0.58 0.04 7.76
C ARG A 121 -0.33 0.02 9.27
N PHE A 122 -0.66 -1.09 9.93
CA PHE A 122 -0.42 -1.25 11.36
C PHE A 122 0.94 -1.85 11.72
N ALA A 123 1.70 -2.41 10.76
CA ALA A 123 3.01 -3.04 10.99
C ALA A 123 4.12 -2.03 11.32
N ARG A 124 4.00 -0.78 10.85
CA ARG A 124 4.96 0.32 11.09
C ARG A 124 6.42 -0.07 10.84
N ARG A 125 6.70 -0.68 9.69
CA ARG A 125 8.08 -0.90 9.23
C ARG A 125 8.81 0.43 9.17
N THR A 126 10.09 0.39 9.53
CA THR A 126 11.01 1.51 9.43
C THR A 126 12.34 1.02 8.88
N ASN A 127 13.13 1.93 8.34
CA ASN A 127 14.52 1.70 7.94
C ASN A 127 15.43 2.71 8.65
N ALA A 128 16.72 2.75 8.32
CA ALA A 128 17.65 3.70 8.93
C ALA A 128 17.20 5.17 8.82
N ALA A 129 16.52 5.55 7.72
CA ALA A 129 16.06 6.91 7.49
C ALA A 129 14.82 7.28 8.33
N SER A 130 13.92 6.32 8.59
CA SER A 130 12.70 6.53 9.40
C SER A 130 12.82 6.11 10.86
N ALA A 131 13.87 5.40 11.25
CA ALA A 131 14.20 5.05 12.64
C ALA A 131 14.91 6.20 13.39
N THR A 132 14.56 7.45 13.09
CA THR A 132 15.14 8.64 13.73
C THR A 132 14.12 9.36 14.61
N ARG A 133 14.60 10.08 15.63
CA ARG A 133 13.72 10.92 16.48
C ARG A 133 12.98 11.99 15.68
N LEU A 134 13.63 12.56 14.66
CA LEU A 134 13.03 13.58 13.81
C LEU A 134 11.86 13.00 12.99
N PHE A 135 12.04 11.82 12.42
CA PHE A 135 10.99 11.13 11.67
C PHE A 135 9.83 10.70 12.59
N ALA A 136 10.12 10.21 13.80
CA ALA A 136 9.09 9.88 14.78
C ALA A 136 8.21 11.09 15.14
N ARG A 137 8.81 12.27 15.42
CA ARG A 137 8.05 13.51 15.63
C ARG A 137 7.25 13.93 14.40
N THR A 138 7.77 13.66 13.21
CA THR A 138 7.07 13.96 11.96
C THR A 138 5.84 13.07 11.78
N LEU A 139 5.92 11.78 12.14
CA LEU A 139 4.75 10.88 12.17
C LEU A 139 3.70 11.31 13.20
N GLU A 140 4.13 11.73 14.40
CA GLU A 140 3.21 12.28 15.41
C GLU A 140 2.50 13.54 14.90
N LYS A 141 3.27 14.47 14.31
CA LYS A 141 2.69 15.69 13.74
C LYS A 141 1.79 15.38 12.55
N HIS A 142 2.19 14.48 11.66
CA HIS A 142 1.39 14.01 10.53
C HIS A 142 0.05 13.49 11.01
N ARG A 143 0.03 12.51 11.93
CA ARG A 143 -1.20 11.98 12.53
C ARG A 143 -2.09 13.09 13.11
N ALA A 144 -1.51 14.08 13.79
CA ALA A 144 -2.25 15.17 14.42
C ALA A 144 -2.92 16.15 13.43
N LEU A 145 -2.58 16.10 12.14
CA LEU A 145 -3.26 16.88 11.10
C LEU A 145 -4.63 16.32 10.74
N TYR A 146 -4.86 15.03 10.99
CA TYR A 146 -6.05 14.32 10.53
C TYR A 146 -7.10 14.24 11.64
N ASP A 147 -8.26 14.86 11.39
CA ASP A 147 -9.48 14.62 12.15
C ASP A 147 -10.10 13.27 11.76
N LEU A 148 -9.77 12.21 12.51
CA LEU A 148 -10.24 10.86 12.20
C LEU A 148 -11.72 10.63 12.51
N HIS A 149 -12.43 11.62 13.06
CA HIS A 149 -13.88 11.53 13.20
C HIS A 149 -14.59 11.77 11.85
N LYS A 150 -13.90 12.39 10.88
CA LYS A 150 -14.40 12.55 9.51
C LYS A 150 -14.00 11.33 8.67
N PRO A 151 -14.97 10.59 8.08
CA PRO A 151 -14.67 9.35 7.36
C PRO A 151 -13.70 9.51 6.19
N LEU A 152 -13.82 10.60 5.41
CA LEU A 152 -12.92 10.86 4.28
C LEU A 152 -11.51 11.19 4.72
N VAL A 153 -11.37 11.99 5.79
CA VAL A 153 -10.07 12.33 6.39
C VAL A 153 -9.41 11.09 7.00
N LYS A 154 -10.19 10.21 7.66
CA LYS A 154 -9.67 8.92 8.13
C LYS A 154 -9.17 8.05 6.99
N ALA A 155 -9.93 7.97 5.89
CA ALA A 155 -9.50 7.20 4.71
C ALA A 155 -8.19 7.75 4.10
N ASP A 156 -8.02 9.07 4.04
CA ASP A 156 -6.77 9.70 3.58
C ASP A 156 -5.60 9.43 4.54
N PHE A 157 -5.85 9.43 5.86
CA PHE A 157 -4.82 9.04 6.84
C PHE A 157 -4.38 7.59 6.63
N ASP A 158 -5.34 6.66 6.57
CA ASP A 158 -5.05 5.24 6.42
C ASP A 158 -4.32 4.96 5.09
N HIS A 159 -4.71 5.65 4.01
CA HIS A 159 -4.02 5.62 2.72
C HIS A 159 -2.57 6.10 2.81
N ALA A 160 -2.32 7.25 3.43
CA ALA A 160 -0.97 7.80 3.55
C ALA A 160 -0.03 6.84 4.30
N ILE A 161 -0.53 6.21 5.38
CA ILE A 161 0.26 5.21 6.14
C ILE A 161 0.45 3.93 5.32
N ASP A 162 -0.59 3.44 4.63
CA ASP A 162 -0.48 2.22 3.81
C ASP A 162 0.46 2.41 2.62
N ALA A 163 0.40 3.56 1.93
CA ALA A 163 1.32 3.94 0.87
C ALA A 163 2.77 4.00 1.37
N TRP A 164 3.03 4.62 2.53
CA TRP A 164 4.37 4.60 3.13
C TRP A 164 4.85 3.18 3.46
N GLN A 165 3.96 2.31 3.93
CA GLN A 165 4.29 0.91 4.21
C GLN A 165 4.52 0.08 2.93
N TRP A 166 3.80 0.37 1.84
CA TRP A 166 4.08 -0.20 0.52
C TRP A 166 5.42 0.23 -0.02
N LEU A 167 5.77 1.51 0.13
CA LEU A 167 7.02 2.09 -0.30
C LEU A 167 8.22 1.35 0.33
N LEU A 168 8.20 1.14 1.65
CA LEU A 168 9.23 0.35 2.35
C LEU A 168 9.24 -1.13 1.99
N ARG A 169 8.13 -1.66 1.46
CA ARG A 169 8.05 -3.06 0.98
C ARG A 169 8.58 -3.21 -0.46
N LEU A 170 8.52 -2.14 -1.25
CA LEU A 170 9.08 -2.07 -2.59
C LEU A 170 10.57 -1.74 -2.56
N GLU A 171 10.96 -0.78 -1.73
CA GLU A 171 12.32 -0.31 -1.54
C GLU A 171 12.63 -0.15 -0.04
N PRO A 172 13.19 -1.19 0.61
CA PRO A 172 13.51 -1.17 2.04
C PRO A 172 14.47 -0.07 2.45
N GLU A 173 15.35 0.39 1.56
CA GLU A 173 16.35 1.43 1.83
C GLU A 173 15.91 2.82 1.33
N ALA A 174 14.61 3.01 1.07
CA ALA A 174 14.11 4.28 0.56
C ALA A 174 14.52 5.46 1.45
N SER A 175 14.97 6.55 0.81
CA SER A 175 15.40 7.75 1.53
C SER A 175 14.26 8.41 2.32
N ALA A 176 14.61 9.22 3.32
CA ALA A 176 13.62 9.95 4.12
C ALA A 176 12.71 10.82 3.24
N ALA A 177 13.24 11.48 2.21
CA ALA A 177 12.45 12.34 1.34
C ALA A 177 11.33 11.57 0.61
N VAL A 178 11.60 10.36 0.12
CA VAL A 178 10.62 9.56 -0.61
C VAL A 178 9.55 9.01 0.35
N GLN A 179 9.96 8.59 1.55
CA GLN A 179 9.04 8.17 2.61
C GLN A 179 8.13 9.33 3.07
N LEU A 180 8.68 10.52 3.28
CA LEU A 180 7.91 11.72 3.63
C LEU A 180 6.96 12.11 2.50
N ALA A 181 7.39 12.05 1.23
CA ALA A 181 6.51 12.31 0.11
C ALA A 181 5.30 11.37 0.11
N ALA A 182 5.48 10.07 0.39
CA ALA A 182 4.35 9.13 0.52
C ALA A 182 3.38 9.51 1.65
N LEU A 183 3.87 9.99 2.78
CA LEU A 183 3.02 10.44 3.89
C LEU A 183 2.23 11.71 3.55
N PHE A 184 2.83 12.62 2.77
CA PHE A 184 2.31 13.97 2.55
C PHE A 184 1.71 14.23 1.16
N HIS A 185 1.71 13.25 0.25
CA HIS A 185 1.33 13.48 -1.16
C HIS A 185 -0.07 14.06 -1.36
N ASP A 186 -1.02 13.72 -0.47
CA ASP A 186 -2.42 14.12 -0.49
C ASP A 186 -2.81 15.06 0.69
N ILE A 187 -1.83 15.72 1.33
CA ILE A 187 -2.07 16.53 2.55
C ILE A 187 -3.05 17.69 2.35
N GLU A 188 -3.14 18.23 1.13
CA GLU A 188 -4.05 19.34 0.81
C GLU A 188 -5.53 18.95 0.91
N ARG A 189 -5.84 17.66 0.76
CA ARG A 189 -7.21 17.14 0.83
C ARG A 189 -7.85 17.33 2.20
N LEU A 190 -7.03 17.54 3.23
CA LEU A 190 -7.47 17.85 4.59
C LEU A 190 -8.22 19.18 4.69
N ASP A 191 -7.97 20.10 3.78
CA ASP A 191 -8.64 21.40 3.72
C ASP A 191 -9.72 21.41 2.62
N THR A 192 -9.38 20.92 1.43
CA THR A 192 -10.25 21.07 0.25
C THR A 192 -11.32 19.99 0.12
N GLU A 193 -11.14 18.83 0.75
CA GLU A 193 -11.99 17.64 0.55
C GLU A 193 -12.36 16.91 1.86
N ALA A 194 -12.30 17.61 3.00
CA ALA A 194 -12.53 16.99 4.31
C ALA A 194 -13.91 16.35 4.47
N ASP A 195 -14.93 16.95 3.83
CA ASP A 195 -16.34 16.55 3.99
C ASP A 195 -16.94 15.97 2.69
N VAL A 196 -16.47 16.40 1.52
CA VAL A 196 -16.95 15.95 0.22
C VAL A 196 -15.80 15.91 -0.79
N ARG A 197 -15.82 14.91 -1.67
CA ARG A 197 -14.86 14.84 -2.77
C ARG A 197 -15.36 15.63 -3.97
N ILE A 198 -14.55 16.55 -4.48
CA ILE A 198 -14.94 17.45 -5.58
C ILE A 198 -14.21 17.17 -6.89
N GLU A 199 -13.25 16.24 -6.90
CA GLU A 199 -12.45 15.86 -8.08
C GLU A 199 -13.30 15.58 -9.34
N HIS A 200 -14.46 14.92 -9.15
CA HIS A 200 -15.37 14.58 -10.24
C HIS A 200 -16.12 15.77 -10.85
N GLN A 201 -16.10 16.93 -10.19
CA GLN A 201 -16.77 18.17 -10.61
C GLN A 201 -15.83 19.10 -11.38
N ALA A 202 -14.54 18.79 -11.43
CA ALA A 202 -13.54 19.63 -12.09
C ALA A 202 -13.73 19.65 -13.61
N ALA A 203 -13.76 20.84 -14.20
CA ALA A 203 -13.85 21.03 -15.65
C ALA A 203 -12.64 20.42 -16.41
N SER A 204 -11.48 20.38 -15.76
CA SER A 204 -10.29 19.69 -16.25
C SER A 204 -9.68 18.85 -15.14
N TYR A 205 -9.77 17.53 -15.30
CA TYR A 205 -9.24 16.56 -14.35
C TYR A 205 -7.75 16.75 -14.10
N GLN A 206 -6.94 16.92 -15.16
CA GLN A 206 -5.51 17.09 -15.02
C GLN A 206 -5.15 18.43 -14.34
N ALA A 207 -5.83 19.53 -14.71
CA ALA A 207 -5.53 20.83 -14.12
C ALA A 207 -5.88 20.85 -12.62
N PHE A 208 -6.95 20.15 -12.22
CA PHE A 208 -7.29 19.93 -10.82
C PHE A 208 -6.18 19.16 -10.09
N LYS A 209 -5.74 18.03 -10.66
CA LYS A 209 -4.66 17.21 -10.06
C LYS A 209 -3.33 17.97 -9.95
N ASP A 210 -2.97 18.78 -10.94
CA ASP A 210 -1.76 19.60 -10.90
C ASP A 210 -1.84 20.68 -9.80
N ALA A 211 -2.99 21.33 -9.64
CA ALA A 211 -3.20 22.34 -8.60
C ALA A 211 -3.17 21.74 -7.18
N HIS A 212 -3.74 20.54 -7.04
CA HIS A 212 -3.67 19.73 -5.81
C HIS A 212 -2.22 19.41 -5.45
N ALA A 213 -1.48 18.81 -6.38
CA ALA A 213 -0.08 18.46 -6.19
C ALA A 213 0.79 19.68 -5.81
N ALA A 214 0.58 20.84 -6.47
CA ALA A 214 1.30 22.06 -6.13
C ALA A 214 0.96 22.60 -4.73
N THR A 215 -0.31 22.52 -4.32
CA THR A 215 -0.75 22.94 -2.98
C THR A 215 -0.19 22.02 -1.91
N GLY A 216 -0.31 20.70 -2.11
CA GLY A 216 0.26 19.69 -1.22
C GLY A 216 1.76 19.85 -1.05
N ALA A 217 2.50 20.07 -2.15
CA ALA A 217 3.95 20.31 -2.13
C ALA A 217 4.33 21.52 -1.27
N ARG A 218 3.61 22.63 -1.40
CA ARG A 218 3.85 23.85 -0.61
C ARG A 218 3.58 23.62 0.88
N LEU A 219 2.47 22.96 1.22
CA LEU A 219 2.10 22.65 2.61
C LEU A 219 3.13 21.72 3.26
N ALA A 220 3.49 20.63 2.58
CA ALA A 220 4.47 19.66 3.05
C ALA A 220 5.82 20.33 3.32
N ARG A 221 6.31 21.14 2.37
CA ARG A 221 7.59 21.86 2.50
C ARG A 221 7.61 22.75 3.74
N ALA A 222 6.58 23.57 3.93
CA ALA A 222 6.50 24.50 5.05
C ALA A 222 6.47 23.77 6.39
N LEU A 223 5.70 22.68 6.48
CA LEU A 223 5.60 21.86 7.68
C LEU A 223 6.92 21.16 8.02
N LEU A 224 7.60 20.58 7.02
CA LEU A 224 8.86 19.86 7.23
C LEU A 224 9.98 20.80 7.68
N HIS A 225 10.07 21.99 7.09
CA HIS A 225 10.98 23.03 7.58
C HIS A 225 10.70 23.41 9.04
N HIS A 226 9.43 23.59 9.41
CA HIS A 226 9.06 23.90 10.79
C HIS A 226 9.43 22.78 11.77
N LEU A 227 9.38 21.52 11.33
CA LEU A 227 9.78 20.35 12.13
C LEU A 227 11.31 20.16 12.23
N GLY A 228 12.08 20.96 11.50
CA GLY A 228 13.55 20.95 11.53
C GLY A 228 14.21 20.05 10.49
N TRP A 229 13.48 19.64 9.44
CA TRP A 229 14.12 19.02 8.28
C TRP A 229 14.95 20.04 7.51
N ASP A 230 16.08 19.60 6.95
CA ASP A 230 16.93 20.45 6.14
C ASP A 230 16.23 20.86 4.83
N ALA A 231 16.76 21.90 4.18
CA ALA A 231 16.19 22.45 2.96
C ALA A 231 16.24 21.46 1.79
N ALA A 232 17.33 20.70 1.64
CA ALA A 232 17.45 19.75 0.54
C ALA A 232 16.41 18.62 0.65
N THR A 233 16.19 18.10 1.85
CA THR A 233 15.15 17.09 2.12
C THR A 233 13.76 17.67 1.87
N SER A 234 13.47 18.86 2.42
CA SER A 234 12.15 19.50 2.30
C SER A 234 11.81 19.88 0.85
N ASP A 235 12.78 20.39 0.10
CA ASP A 235 12.64 20.73 -1.32
C ASP A 235 12.46 19.47 -2.17
N ARG A 236 13.18 18.39 -1.85
CA ARG A 236 13.02 17.11 -2.54
C ARG A 236 11.63 16.52 -2.32
N VAL A 237 11.09 16.57 -1.09
CA VAL A 237 9.71 16.15 -0.80
C VAL A 237 8.73 16.96 -1.63
N ALA A 238 8.87 18.29 -1.64
CA ALA A 238 7.99 19.17 -2.39
C ALA A 238 7.99 18.86 -3.89
N ALA A 239 9.18 18.61 -4.47
CA ALA A 239 9.31 18.23 -5.88
C ALA A 239 8.59 16.90 -6.17
N LEU A 240 8.79 15.88 -5.34
CA LEU A 240 8.12 14.58 -5.52
C LEU A 240 6.59 14.73 -5.47
N ILE A 241 6.06 15.48 -4.49
CA ILE A 241 4.62 15.72 -4.37
C ILE A 241 4.10 16.52 -5.55
N ALA A 242 4.82 17.53 -6.05
CA ALA A 242 4.36 18.33 -7.19
C ALA A 242 4.21 17.52 -8.49
N HIS A 243 4.89 16.38 -8.60
CA HIS A 243 4.95 15.58 -9.83
C HIS A 243 4.29 14.20 -9.74
N HIS A 244 3.83 13.74 -8.57
CA HIS A 244 3.34 12.36 -8.36
C HIS A 244 2.06 11.98 -9.13
N GLU A 245 1.46 12.94 -9.83
CA GLU A 245 0.32 12.70 -10.72
C GLU A 245 0.72 12.42 -12.17
N ARG A 246 2.02 12.34 -12.46
CA ARG A 246 2.53 12.11 -13.81
C ARG A 246 3.58 11.00 -13.80
N PRO A 247 3.65 10.20 -14.88
CA PRO A 247 4.84 9.40 -15.16
C PRO A 247 6.03 10.35 -15.37
N ASP A 248 7.17 10.00 -14.79
CA ASP A 248 8.45 10.71 -14.93
C ASP A 248 9.58 9.66 -14.92
N ASP A 249 10.75 10.05 -15.41
CA ASP A 249 11.93 9.18 -15.44
C ASP A 249 12.63 9.11 -14.06
N ASP A 250 12.23 9.96 -13.10
CA ASP A 250 12.70 9.92 -11.72
C ASP A 250 12.31 8.61 -10.99
N PRO A 251 13.27 7.74 -10.62
CA PRO A 251 12.98 6.47 -9.97
C PRO A 251 12.24 6.62 -8.63
N ALA A 252 12.48 7.73 -7.90
CA ALA A 252 11.80 7.99 -6.65
C ALA A 252 10.32 8.34 -6.87
N LEU A 253 10.00 8.99 -7.99
CA LEU A 253 8.63 9.29 -8.36
C LEU A 253 7.90 8.03 -8.82
N ALA A 254 8.56 7.18 -9.63
CA ALA A 254 8.02 5.89 -10.00
C ALA A 254 7.70 5.01 -8.77
N LEU A 255 8.61 4.99 -7.78
CA LEU A 255 8.40 4.31 -6.51
C LEU A 255 7.20 4.88 -5.72
N LEU A 256 7.07 6.21 -5.65
CA LEU A 256 5.95 6.87 -4.99
C LEU A 256 4.61 6.52 -5.68
N ASN A 257 4.58 6.58 -7.01
CA ASN A 257 3.41 6.25 -7.81
C ASN A 257 2.99 4.78 -7.66
N ASP A 258 3.97 3.88 -7.62
CA ASP A 258 3.73 2.45 -7.38
C ASP A 258 3.13 2.20 -5.99
N ALA A 259 3.66 2.88 -4.96
CA ALA A 259 3.18 2.75 -3.59
C ALA A 259 1.78 3.33 -3.39
N ASP A 260 1.51 4.51 -3.95
CA ASP A 260 0.17 5.14 -3.99
C ASP A 260 -0.84 4.22 -4.69
N ALA A 261 -0.49 3.72 -5.87
CA ALA A 261 -1.34 2.81 -6.64
C ALA A 261 -1.67 1.52 -5.89
N LEU A 262 -0.65 0.89 -5.28
CA LEU A 262 -0.85 -0.34 -4.51
C LEU A 262 -1.73 -0.10 -3.29
N SER A 263 -1.54 1.02 -2.57
CA SER A 263 -2.41 1.43 -1.46
C SER A 263 -3.86 1.62 -1.91
N PHE A 264 -4.08 2.31 -3.03
CA PHE A 264 -5.41 2.44 -3.62
C PHE A 264 -6.06 1.08 -3.85
N PHE A 265 -5.34 0.15 -4.47
CA PHE A 265 -5.86 -1.18 -4.77
C PHE A 265 -6.12 -2.03 -3.53
N SER A 266 -5.21 -2.06 -2.55
CA SER A 266 -5.33 -2.90 -1.36
C SER A 266 -6.32 -2.37 -0.31
N LEU A 267 -6.56 -1.07 -0.30
CA LEU A 267 -7.34 -0.42 0.76
C LEU A 267 -8.57 0.32 0.22
N ASN A 268 -8.39 1.27 -0.69
CA ASN A 268 -9.42 2.27 -1.01
C ASN A 268 -10.34 1.91 -2.17
N SER A 269 -9.95 0.97 -3.04
CA SER A 269 -10.64 0.71 -4.31
C SER A 269 -12.12 0.33 -4.15
N TRP A 270 -12.46 -0.39 -3.07
CA TRP A 270 -13.86 -0.70 -2.76
C TRP A 270 -14.63 0.54 -2.28
N GLY A 271 -14.09 1.31 -1.32
CA GLY A 271 -14.71 2.55 -0.87
C GLY A 271 -14.92 3.54 -2.02
N PHE A 272 -13.96 3.63 -2.93
CA PHE A 272 -14.03 4.45 -4.13
C PHE A 272 -15.19 4.03 -5.04
N LEU A 273 -15.35 2.72 -5.29
CA LEU A 273 -16.47 2.19 -6.07
C LEU A 273 -17.82 2.54 -5.46
N ASN A 274 -17.95 2.39 -4.14
CA ASN A 274 -19.21 2.69 -3.45
C ASN A 274 -19.54 4.18 -3.48
N TYR A 275 -18.52 5.05 -3.42
CA TYR A 275 -18.71 6.50 -3.37
C TYR A 275 -18.98 7.11 -4.76
N TYR A 276 -18.20 6.74 -5.77
CA TYR A 276 -18.26 7.37 -7.10
C TYR A 276 -18.97 6.54 -8.17
N GLY A 277 -19.23 5.27 -7.91
CA GLY A 277 -19.86 4.37 -8.87
C GLY A 277 -18.91 3.85 -9.96
N LEU A 278 -19.50 3.07 -10.88
CA LEU A 278 -18.76 2.24 -11.84
C LEU A 278 -17.89 3.04 -12.81
N GLU A 279 -18.47 4.05 -13.47
CA GLU A 279 -17.80 4.81 -14.54
C GLU A 279 -16.54 5.54 -14.05
N HIS A 280 -16.63 6.15 -12.87
CA HIS A 280 -15.48 6.81 -12.25
C HIS A 280 -14.42 5.79 -11.81
N THR A 281 -14.86 4.64 -11.31
CA THR A 281 -13.96 3.56 -10.88
C THR A 281 -13.18 2.99 -12.05
N GLU A 282 -13.82 2.74 -13.18
CA GLU A 282 -13.18 2.28 -14.41
C GLU A 282 -12.07 3.25 -14.85
N ARG A 283 -12.38 4.54 -14.91
CA ARG A 283 -11.40 5.59 -15.25
C ARG A 283 -10.25 5.61 -14.25
N LYS A 284 -10.54 5.52 -12.95
CA LYS A 284 -9.52 5.53 -11.88
C LYS A 284 -8.62 4.29 -11.95
N VAL A 285 -9.18 3.10 -12.13
CA VAL A 285 -8.42 1.84 -12.29
C VAL A 285 -7.47 1.94 -13.48
N ALA A 286 -7.97 2.37 -14.64
CA ALA A 286 -7.16 2.51 -15.84
C ALA A 286 -6.07 3.58 -15.67
N TYR A 287 -6.38 4.72 -15.06
CA TYR A 287 -5.41 5.77 -14.75
C TYR A 287 -4.31 5.30 -13.80
N THR A 288 -4.69 4.66 -12.69
CA THR A 288 -3.75 4.17 -11.68
C THR A 288 -2.83 3.10 -12.28
N LEU A 289 -3.35 2.15 -13.05
CA LEU A 289 -2.54 1.10 -13.70
C LEU A 289 -1.50 1.66 -14.67
N ARG A 290 -1.83 2.71 -15.44
CA ARG A 290 -0.91 3.33 -16.40
C ARG A 290 0.33 3.94 -15.73
N ARG A 291 0.20 4.43 -14.49
CA ARG A 291 1.31 5.01 -13.73
C ARG A 291 2.21 3.95 -13.07
N MET A 292 1.72 2.71 -12.93
CA MET A 292 2.48 1.66 -12.26
C MET A 292 3.56 1.07 -13.16
N THR A 293 4.72 0.80 -12.56
CA THR A 293 5.79 0.03 -13.18
C THR A 293 5.36 -1.43 -13.37
N PRO A 294 5.96 -2.16 -14.34
CA PRO A 294 5.72 -3.59 -14.51
C PRO A 294 6.04 -4.42 -13.26
N ALA A 295 7.00 -3.95 -12.44
CA ALA A 295 7.38 -4.63 -11.21
C ALA A 295 6.29 -4.52 -10.13
N ALA A 296 5.73 -3.33 -9.93
CA ALA A 296 4.65 -3.11 -8.98
C ALA A 296 3.34 -3.80 -9.39
N ARG A 297 3.02 -3.87 -10.69
CA ARG A 297 1.82 -4.59 -11.16
C ARG A 297 1.79 -6.05 -10.71
N ARG A 298 2.95 -6.71 -10.56
CA ARG A 298 3.02 -8.10 -10.03
C ARG A 298 2.58 -8.19 -8.55
N ARG A 299 2.63 -7.08 -7.81
CA ARG A 299 2.19 -7.00 -6.40
C ARG A 299 0.67 -6.85 -6.25
N LEU A 300 -0.08 -6.76 -7.36
CA LEU A 300 -1.53 -6.75 -7.36
C LEU A 300 -2.15 -8.15 -7.14
N HIS A 301 -1.38 -9.23 -7.35
CA HIS A 301 -1.86 -10.60 -7.18
C HIS A 301 -2.34 -10.93 -5.76
N PRO A 302 -1.60 -10.64 -4.67
CA PRO A 302 -2.00 -10.97 -3.29
C PRO A 302 -3.01 -9.98 -2.70
N VAL A 303 -3.85 -9.33 -3.49
CA VAL A 303 -4.83 -8.34 -3.00
C VAL A 303 -6.24 -8.87 -3.19
N ARG A 304 -7.05 -8.80 -2.14
CA ARG A 304 -8.47 -9.08 -2.20
C ARG A 304 -9.22 -7.88 -2.75
N TYR A 305 -9.88 -8.06 -3.89
CA TYR A 305 -10.67 -7.01 -4.55
C TYR A 305 -12.17 -7.24 -4.37
N HIS A 306 -12.93 -6.14 -4.47
CA HIS A 306 -14.35 -6.24 -4.81
C HIS A 306 -14.49 -6.84 -6.23
N PRO A 307 -15.45 -7.74 -6.52
CA PRO A 307 -15.54 -8.43 -7.81
C PRO A 307 -15.60 -7.50 -9.04
N VAL A 308 -16.23 -6.33 -8.89
CA VAL A 308 -16.27 -5.31 -9.95
C VAL A 308 -14.88 -4.71 -10.19
N VAL A 309 -14.13 -4.38 -9.14
CA VAL A 309 -12.77 -3.85 -9.26
C VAL A 309 -11.84 -4.89 -9.85
N GLU A 310 -11.97 -6.15 -9.44
CA GLU A 310 -11.19 -7.26 -9.98
C GLU A 310 -11.40 -7.42 -11.50
N ARG A 311 -12.66 -7.32 -11.94
CA ARG A 311 -13.01 -7.36 -13.37
C ARG A 311 -12.37 -6.20 -14.13
N LEU A 312 -12.57 -4.97 -13.67
CA LEU A 312 -12.00 -3.77 -14.29
C LEU A 312 -10.47 -3.83 -14.37
N LEU A 313 -9.83 -4.35 -13.32
CA LEU A 313 -8.38 -4.53 -13.27
C LEU A 313 -7.91 -5.51 -14.36
N ARG A 314 -8.61 -6.64 -14.50
CA ARG A 314 -8.31 -7.67 -15.49
C ARG A 314 -8.46 -7.14 -16.92
N GLU A 315 -9.54 -6.42 -17.19
CA GLU A 315 -9.81 -5.77 -18.47
C GLU A 315 -8.71 -4.77 -18.82
N ALA A 316 -8.39 -3.85 -17.90
CA ALA A 316 -7.36 -2.83 -18.11
C ALA A 316 -5.95 -3.44 -18.29
N LEU A 317 -5.61 -4.53 -17.59
CA LEU A 317 -4.35 -5.24 -17.78
C LEU A 317 -4.28 -5.94 -19.16
N ALA A 318 -5.37 -6.55 -19.61
CA ALA A 318 -5.43 -7.17 -20.93
C ALA A 318 -5.26 -6.15 -22.06
N GLU A 319 -5.89 -4.98 -21.93
CA GLU A 319 -5.72 -3.85 -22.87
C GLU A 319 -4.28 -3.32 -22.89
N ALA A 320 -3.62 -3.22 -21.73
CA ALA A 320 -2.24 -2.78 -21.64
C ALA A 320 -1.29 -3.76 -22.36
N LEU A 321 -1.48 -5.07 -22.18
CA LEU A 321 -0.70 -6.11 -22.86
C LEU A 321 -0.89 -6.08 -24.38
N THR A 322 -2.12 -5.84 -24.83
CA THR A 322 -2.44 -5.74 -26.26
C THR A 322 -1.74 -4.53 -26.89
N ARG A 323 -1.76 -3.37 -26.23
CA ARG A 323 -1.04 -2.17 -26.69
C ARG A 323 0.46 -2.39 -26.78
N ASP A 324 1.08 -2.94 -25.73
CA ASP A 324 2.52 -3.20 -25.71
C ASP A 324 2.96 -4.13 -26.86
N THR A 325 2.15 -5.14 -27.16
CA THR A 325 2.38 -6.08 -28.27
C THR A 325 2.33 -5.37 -29.63
N LEU A 326 1.29 -4.55 -29.86
CA LEU A 326 1.14 -3.77 -31.09
C LEU A 326 2.28 -2.75 -31.30
N THR A 327 2.77 -2.10 -30.24
CA THR A 327 3.93 -1.20 -30.34
C THR A 327 5.25 -1.91 -30.61
N ARG A 328 5.39 -3.19 -30.26
CA ARG A 328 6.60 -3.98 -30.52
C ARG A 328 6.61 -4.61 -31.92
N GLU A 329 5.46 -4.78 -32.55
CA GLU A 329 5.31 -5.35 -33.89
C GLU A 329 5.37 -4.30 -35.02
N LEU A 330 5.35 -3.01 -34.71
CA LEU A 330 5.61 -1.97 -35.70
C LEU A 330 7.10 -1.98 -36.08
N PRO A 331 7.45 -2.20 -37.37
CA PRO A 331 8.84 -2.13 -37.79
C PRO A 331 9.37 -0.74 -37.49
N THR A 332 10.53 -0.66 -36.84
CA THR A 332 11.28 0.60 -36.72
C THR A 332 11.40 1.19 -38.12
N PRO A 333 10.96 2.43 -38.36
CA PRO A 333 11.09 3.04 -39.67
C PRO A 333 12.57 2.98 -40.04
N ASP A 334 12.82 2.32 -41.17
CA ASP A 334 14.14 2.20 -41.75
C ASP A 334 14.74 3.60 -41.83
N LYS A 335 15.92 3.80 -41.24
CA LYS A 335 16.67 5.05 -41.34
C LYS A 335 17.24 5.15 -42.76
N THR A 336 16.36 5.17 -43.76
CA THR A 336 16.72 5.56 -45.11
C THR A 336 17.03 7.04 -45.09
N GLU A 337 18.20 7.35 -45.61
CA GLU A 337 18.85 8.67 -45.59
C GLU A 337 17.87 9.78 -46.01
N PRO A 338 17.96 10.97 -45.39
CA PRO A 338 17.22 12.13 -45.86
C PRO A 338 17.64 12.43 -47.32
N PRO A 339 16.67 12.67 -48.23
CA PRO A 339 17.01 13.01 -49.61
C PRO A 339 17.84 14.29 -49.63
N ALA A 340 18.92 14.25 -50.43
CA ALA A 340 19.84 15.36 -50.64
C ALA A 340 19.08 16.65 -50.95
N ARG A 341 19.39 17.72 -50.19
CA ARG A 341 18.86 19.06 -50.44
C ARG A 341 19.38 19.54 -51.80
N SER A 342 18.49 19.65 -52.77
CA SER A 342 18.73 20.38 -54.02
C SER A 342 18.92 21.87 -53.69
N THR A 343 20.08 22.40 -54.03
CA THR A 343 20.40 23.84 -54.00
C THR A 343 19.54 24.59 -55.01
N PRO A 344 18.96 25.76 -54.68
CA PRO A 344 18.27 26.59 -55.65
C PRO A 344 19.28 27.29 -56.55
N THR A 345 19.11 27.13 -57.86
CA THR A 345 19.76 27.93 -58.89
C THR A 345 19.24 29.37 -58.80
N GLU A 346 20.17 30.31 -58.64
CA GLU A 346 19.96 31.72 -58.95
C GLU A 346 19.65 31.85 -60.45
N GLU A 347 18.54 32.49 -60.80
CA GLU A 347 18.40 33.10 -62.13
C GLU A 347 17.78 34.50 -62.00
N HIS A 348 18.54 35.45 -62.53
CA HIS A 348 18.20 36.83 -62.79
C HIS A 348 17.00 36.96 -63.75
N VAL A 349 16.13 37.93 -63.47
CA VAL A 349 15.74 39.11 -64.31
C VAL A 349 14.52 39.79 -63.69
#